data_AF-U3TDS5-F1
#
_entry.id   AF-U3TDS5-F1
#
_cell.length_a   1.000
_cell.length_b   1.000
_cell.length_c   1.000
_cell.angle_alpha   90.00
_cell.angle_beta   90.00
_cell.angle_gamma   90.00
#
_symmetry.space_group_name_H-M   'P 1'
#
loop_
_entity.id
_entity.type
_entity.pdbx_description
1 polymer ?
#
loop_
_entity_poly.entity_id
_entity_poly.type
_entity_poly.pdbx_seq_one_letter_code
_entity_poly.pdbx_strand_id
1 'polypeptide(L)'
;MNRGPGDEASVKRRPAAGGAELEPTHQAGPCVEDGLPLVEAGEEELHAAVAALERTGLDEALLRLSSTGGLHIYYHVSWSMEQECYTAAALVVRGCGDEWGPRLLKAADWPEVAKVALDRGCVEIVIPLDPPYRVKKALEKLGLTPAGWRIEGLEPAPPSPQG
;
A
#
# COMPACT_ATOMS: atom_id res chain seq x y z
N MET A 1 -49.36 44.74 -13.30
CA MET A 1 -49.93 43.40 -13.08
C MET A 1 -49.08 42.39 -13.84
N ASN A 2 -48.72 41.27 -13.18
CA ASN A 2 -48.09 40.06 -13.72
C ASN A 2 -46.64 40.16 -14.21
N ARG A 3 -45.73 39.20 -14.04
CA ARG A 3 -45.57 37.97 -13.23
C ARG A 3 -44.14 37.47 -13.55
N GLY A 4 -43.36 37.08 -12.54
CA GLY A 4 -42.47 35.90 -12.55
C GLY A 4 -41.20 35.85 -13.45
N PRO A 5 -40.05 35.38 -12.92
CA PRO A 5 -38.79 35.25 -13.65
C PRO A 5 -38.63 33.87 -14.32
N GLY A 6 -37.90 33.81 -15.43
CA GLY A 6 -37.26 32.60 -15.98
C GLY A 6 -35.86 33.01 -16.42
N ASP A 7 -34.83 32.66 -15.65
CA ASP A 7 -34.03 31.44 -15.78
C ASP A 7 -33.31 31.36 -17.14
N GLU A 8 -32.04 31.78 -17.15
CA GLU A 8 -30.96 30.92 -17.64
C GLU A 8 -29.64 31.42 -17.04
N ALA A 9 -29.13 30.59 -16.14
CA ALA A 9 -27.95 30.82 -15.35
C ALA A 9 -26.71 31.06 -16.22
N SER A 10 -26.01 32.16 -15.97
CA SER A 10 -24.61 32.32 -16.36
C SER A 10 -23.80 31.16 -15.79
N VAL A 11 -23.47 30.19 -16.65
CA VAL A 11 -22.50 29.15 -16.39
C VAL A 11 -21.14 29.83 -16.17
N LYS A 12 -20.87 30.19 -14.91
CA LYS A 12 -19.52 30.43 -14.42
C LYS A 12 -18.76 29.13 -14.64
N ARG A 13 -17.93 29.11 -15.67
CA ARG A 13 -16.89 28.10 -15.86
C ARG A 13 -16.10 28.05 -14.56
N ARG A 14 -16.32 27.02 -13.75
CA ARG A 14 -15.33 26.64 -12.75
C ARG A 14 -14.07 26.31 -13.55
N PRO A 15 -12.90 26.90 -13.25
CA PRO A 15 -11.69 26.17 -13.57
C PRO A 15 -11.86 24.80 -12.91
N ALA A 16 -11.69 23.73 -13.68
CA ALA A 16 -11.51 22.41 -13.11
C ALA A 16 -10.39 22.59 -12.08
N ALA A 17 -10.77 22.50 -10.80
CA ALA A 17 -9.83 22.43 -9.70
C ALA A 17 -8.82 21.36 -10.10
N GLY A 18 -7.55 21.72 -9.93
CA GLY A 18 -6.42 21.01 -10.49
C GLY A 18 -6.55 19.51 -10.36
N GLY A 19 -5.99 18.81 -11.34
CA GLY A 19 -5.49 17.48 -11.07
C GLY A 19 -4.72 17.59 -9.78
N ALA A 20 -5.21 16.91 -8.75
CA ALA A 20 -4.39 16.63 -7.59
C ALA A 20 -3.28 15.73 -8.14
N GLU A 21 -2.22 16.38 -8.64
CA GLU A 21 -0.87 15.87 -8.51
C GLU A 21 -0.83 15.36 -7.07
N LEU A 22 -0.80 14.04 -6.94
CA LEU A 22 -0.59 13.41 -5.66
C LEU A 22 0.83 13.86 -5.28
N GLU A 23 0.95 14.96 -4.54
CA GLU A 23 2.13 15.19 -3.73
C GLU A 23 2.37 13.86 -3.00
N PRO A 24 3.59 13.30 -3.02
CA PRO A 24 3.87 12.06 -2.33
C PRO A 24 3.63 12.33 -0.86
N THR A 25 2.41 12.06 -0.39
CA THR A 25 2.08 11.98 1.02
C THR A 25 2.59 10.63 1.50
N HIS A 26 3.84 10.31 1.16
CA HIS A 26 4.62 9.27 1.78
C HIS A 26 4.98 9.84 3.15
N GLN A 27 4.03 9.79 4.08
CA GLN A 27 4.44 9.72 5.47
C GLN A 27 5.30 8.48 5.57
N ALA A 28 6.61 8.71 5.54
CA ALA A 28 7.61 7.68 5.69
C ALA A 28 7.28 6.95 7.00
N GLY A 29 6.94 5.67 6.88
CA GLY A 29 6.66 4.84 8.05
C GLY A 29 7.93 4.53 8.83
N PRO A 30 7.91 3.57 9.77
CA PRO A 30 9.10 3.25 10.54
C PRO A 30 10.24 2.76 9.64
N CYS A 31 11.48 3.10 10.00
CA CYS A 31 12.66 2.48 9.40
C CYS A 31 12.61 0.97 9.62
N VAL A 32 13.00 0.20 8.60
CA VAL A 32 13.00 -1.27 8.67
C VAL A 32 13.89 -1.76 9.81
N GLU A 33 15.03 -1.10 10.05
CA GLU A 33 15.98 -1.45 11.11
C GLU A 33 15.43 -1.27 12.54
N ASP A 34 14.50 -0.32 12.72
CA ASP A 34 13.85 -0.06 14.02
C ASP A 34 12.73 -1.06 14.34
N GLY A 35 12.38 -1.90 13.35
CA GLY A 35 11.35 -2.92 13.46
C GLY A 35 10.09 -2.61 12.65
N LEU A 36 9.33 -3.67 12.38
CA LEU A 36 8.18 -3.64 11.48
C LEU A 36 6.91 -4.12 12.19
N PRO A 37 5.78 -3.38 12.07
CA PRO A 37 4.62 -3.51 12.97
C PRO A 37 3.79 -4.81 12.86
N LEU A 38 4.25 -5.86 12.18
CA LEU A 38 3.53 -7.13 11.99
C LEU A 38 4.44 -8.36 11.96
N VAL A 39 5.75 -8.18 12.10
CA VAL A 39 6.70 -9.29 12.06
C VAL A 39 7.51 -9.30 13.33
N GLU A 40 7.67 -10.50 13.89
CA GLU A 40 8.61 -10.75 14.96
C GLU A 40 9.97 -11.06 14.31
N ALA A 41 10.67 -10.01 13.90
CA ALA A 41 12.00 -10.11 13.31
C ALA A 41 13.07 -9.73 14.34
N GLY A 42 14.12 -10.53 14.44
CA GLY A 42 15.31 -10.19 15.22
C GLY A 42 16.18 -9.15 14.52
N GLU A 43 17.10 -8.54 15.25
CA GLU A 43 18.04 -7.53 14.73
C GLU A 43 18.82 -8.04 13.50
N GLU A 44 19.28 -9.29 13.52
CA GLU A 44 20.00 -9.90 12.39
C GLU A 44 19.14 -10.02 11.13
N GLU A 45 17.85 -10.35 11.26
CA GLU A 45 16.92 -10.49 10.14
C GLU A 45 16.61 -9.12 9.51
N LEU A 46 16.43 -8.10 10.35
CA LEU A 46 16.21 -6.72 9.89
C LEU A 46 17.44 -6.17 9.17
N HIS A 47 18.64 -6.35 9.74
CA HIS A 47 19.90 -5.95 9.08
C HIS A 47 20.11 -6.68 7.76
N ALA A 48 19.81 -7.99 7.69
CA ALA A 48 19.91 -8.74 6.45
C ALA A 48 18.93 -8.23 5.38
N ALA A 49 17.73 -7.81 5.78
CA ALA A 49 16.75 -7.20 4.89
C ALA A 49 17.23 -5.83 4.35
N VAL A 50 17.76 -4.97 5.21
CA VAL A 50 18.35 -3.67 4.82
C VAL A 50 19.52 -3.88 3.87
N ALA A 51 20.47 -4.75 4.21
CA ALA A 51 21.60 -5.07 3.34
C ALA A 51 21.16 -5.71 2.00
N ALA A 52 20.02 -6.40 1.95
CA ALA A 52 19.45 -6.88 0.71
C ALA A 52 18.88 -5.72 -0.14
N LEU A 53 18.14 -4.81 0.49
CA LEU A 53 17.60 -3.60 -0.15
C LEU A 53 18.73 -2.76 -0.78
N GLU A 54 19.77 -2.44 -0.01
CA GLU A 54 20.92 -1.67 -0.48
C GLU A 54 21.63 -2.32 -1.68
N ARG A 55 21.80 -3.65 -1.66
CA ARG A 55 22.42 -4.38 -2.77
C ARG A 55 21.60 -4.33 -4.05
N THR A 56 20.28 -4.17 -3.97
CA THR A 56 19.45 -4.01 -5.17
C THR A 56 19.60 -2.64 -5.82
N GLY A 57 20.00 -1.62 -5.06
CA GLY A 57 20.12 -0.24 -5.54
C GLY A 57 18.79 0.35 -6.01
N LEU A 58 17.67 -0.16 -5.49
CA LEU A 58 16.32 0.30 -5.80
C LEU A 58 15.82 1.22 -4.69
N ASP A 59 15.26 2.37 -5.06
CA ASP A 59 14.64 3.28 -4.09
C ASP A 59 13.32 2.72 -3.53
N GLU A 60 12.68 1.78 -4.23
CA GLU A 60 11.43 1.14 -3.81
C GLU A 60 11.47 -0.39 -4.03
N ALA A 61 10.97 -1.14 -3.06
CA ALA A 61 10.91 -2.60 -3.12
C ALA A 61 9.72 -3.17 -2.32
N LEU A 62 9.47 -4.47 -2.52
CA LEU A 62 8.53 -5.26 -1.76
C LEU A 62 9.28 -6.27 -0.89
N LEU A 63 9.13 -6.15 0.43
CA LEU A 63 9.66 -7.10 1.39
C LEU A 63 8.61 -8.18 1.67
N ARG A 64 8.84 -9.42 1.27
CA ARG A 64 7.87 -10.52 1.41
C ARG A 64 7.84 -11.06 2.84
N LEU A 65 6.63 -11.20 3.40
CA LEU A 65 6.39 -11.61 4.78
C LEU A 65 5.77 -13.00 4.92
N SER A 66 4.92 -13.37 3.97
CA SER A 66 4.26 -14.68 3.97
C SER A 66 3.72 -14.99 2.59
N SER A 67 3.77 -16.27 2.23
CA SER A 67 3.19 -16.80 1.01
C SER A 67 2.47 -18.11 1.30
N THR A 68 1.14 -18.11 1.37
CA THR A 68 0.34 -19.33 1.64
C THR A 68 -0.90 -19.38 0.76
N GLY A 69 -1.13 -20.52 0.09
CA GLY A 69 -2.42 -20.81 -0.57
C GLY A 69 -2.84 -19.80 -1.65
N GLY A 70 -1.88 -19.21 -2.37
CA GLY A 70 -2.15 -18.18 -3.39
C GLY A 70 -2.32 -16.76 -2.85
N LEU A 71 -2.12 -16.56 -1.54
CA LEU A 71 -2.01 -15.27 -0.89
C LEU A 71 -0.54 -14.95 -0.61
N HIS A 72 -0.12 -13.74 -0.98
CA HIS A 72 1.21 -13.21 -0.74
C HIS A 72 1.09 -11.86 -0.01
N ILE A 73 1.93 -11.66 0.99
CA ILE A 73 1.89 -10.47 1.84
C ILE A 73 3.27 -9.82 1.84
N TYR A 74 3.29 -8.52 1.64
CA TYR A 74 4.52 -7.73 1.52
C TYR A 74 4.42 -6.44 2.32
N TYR A 75 5.56 -5.91 2.78
CA TYR A 75 5.69 -4.47 2.99
C TYR A 75 6.16 -3.80 1.71
N HIS A 76 5.52 -2.69 1.36
CA HIS A 76 6.09 -1.72 0.44
C HIS A 76 7.09 -0.86 1.20
N VAL A 77 8.35 -0.94 0.82
CA VAL A 77 9.45 -0.21 1.43
C VAL A 77 10.07 0.75 0.44
N SER A 78 10.43 1.93 0.92
CA SER A 78 11.06 2.97 0.10
C SER A 78 12.18 3.68 0.86
N TRP A 79 13.25 4.04 0.17
CA TRP A 79 14.32 4.86 0.72
C TRP A 79 13.81 6.25 1.06
N SER A 80 14.04 6.69 2.29
CA SER A 80 13.73 8.03 2.77
C SER A 80 15.00 8.86 2.86
N MET A 81 15.07 9.94 2.09
CA MET A 81 16.18 10.90 2.19
C MET A 81 16.16 11.70 3.50
N GLU A 82 14.99 11.85 4.12
CA GLU A 82 14.85 12.61 5.38
C GLU A 82 15.30 11.78 6.59
N GLN A 83 14.97 10.49 6.60
CA GLN A 83 15.35 9.57 7.69
C GLN A 83 16.65 8.81 7.39
N GLU A 84 17.18 8.92 6.17
CA GLU A 84 18.36 8.21 5.68
C GLU A 84 18.27 6.68 5.91
N CYS A 85 17.09 6.10 5.69
CA CYS A 85 16.80 4.68 5.91
C CYS A 85 15.73 4.18 4.92
N TYR A 86 15.58 2.85 4.81
CA TYR A 86 14.41 2.26 4.15
C TYR A 86 13.21 2.26 5.11
N THR A 87 12.11 2.86 4.69
CA THR A 87 10.89 2.99 5.50
C THR A 87 9.76 2.14 4.94
N ALA A 88 8.98 1.51 5.82
CA ALA A 88 7.82 0.72 5.41
C ALA A 88 6.56 1.61 5.36
N ALA A 89 6.03 1.88 4.17
CA ALA A 89 4.91 2.82 3.99
C ALA A 89 3.54 2.13 3.97
N ALA A 90 3.47 0.90 3.44
CA ALA A 90 2.21 0.19 3.27
C ALA A 90 2.38 -1.32 3.36
N LEU A 91 1.29 -2.00 3.69
CA LEU A 91 1.13 -3.43 3.50
C LEU A 91 0.51 -3.69 2.12
N VAL A 92 1.12 -4.57 1.33
CA VAL A 92 0.58 -5.04 0.06
C VAL A 92 0.10 -6.47 0.23
N VAL A 93 -1.15 -6.72 -0.11
CA VAL A 93 -1.76 -8.04 -0.07
C VAL A 93 -2.12 -8.43 -1.49
N ARG A 94 -1.44 -9.45 -2.02
CA ARG A 94 -1.62 -9.99 -3.37
C ARG A 94 -2.30 -11.35 -3.27
N GLY A 95 -3.43 -11.52 -3.93
CA GLY A 95 -4.22 -12.74 -3.92
C GLY A 95 -4.51 -13.21 -5.33
N CYS A 96 -4.21 -14.47 -5.60
CA CYS A 96 -4.36 -15.09 -6.92
C CYS A 96 -5.40 -16.23 -6.87
N GLY A 97 -5.96 -16.56 -8.03
CA GLY A 97 -6.91 -17.67 -8.17
C GLY A 97 -8.31 -17.40 -7.63
N ASP A 98 -9.14 -18.44 -7.64
CA ASP A 98 -10.59 -18.33 -7.43
C ASP A 98 -11.00 -18.03 -5.97
N GLU A 99 -10.10 -18.27 -5.01
CA GLU A 99 -10.35 -17.97 -3.60
C GLU A 99 -9.98 -16.52 -3.26
N TRP A 100 -8.69 -16.17 -3.38
CA TRP A 100 -8.18 -14.90 -2.89
C TRP A 100 -8.43 -13.74 -3.83
N GLY A 101 -8.38 -13.95 -5.15
CA GLY A 101 -8.61 -12.88 -6.13
C GLY A 101 -9.97 -12.19 -5.94
N PRO A 102 -11.09 -12.92 -6.01
CA PRO A 102 -12.42 -12.35 -5.79
C PRO A 102 -12.62 -11.75 -4.39
N ARG A 103 -11.95 -12.30 -3.36
CA ARG A 103 -12.03 -11.80 -1.99
C ARG A 103 -11.37 -10.44 -1.85
N LEU A 104 -10.17 -10.26 -2.41
CA LEU A 104 -9.47 -8.98 -2.42
C LEU A 104 -10.16 -7.96 -3.32
N LEU A 105 -10.78 -8.38 -4.42
CA LEU A 105 -11.56 -7.48 -5.26
C LEU A 105 -12.75 -6.88 -4.49
N LYS A 106 -13.42 -7.65 -3.64
CA LYS A 106 -14.46 -7.14 -2.73
C LYS A 106 -13.92 -6.22 -1.64
N ALA A 107 -12.63 -6.29 -1.35
CA ALA A 107 -11.95 -5.40 -0.40
C ALA A 107 -11.53 -4.07 -1.03
N ALA A 108 -11.61 -3.93 -2.36
CA ALA A 108 -11.18 -2.74 -3.08
C ALA A 108 -11.83 -1.44 -2.58
N ASP A 109 -13.10 -1.50 -2.22
CA ASP A 109 -13.89 -0.35 -1.77
C ASP A 109 -13.82 -0.11 -0.25
N TRP A 110 -12.96 -0.85 0.46
CA TRP A 110 -12.82 -0.66 1.90
C TRP A 110 -12.10 0.65 2.20
N PRO A 111 -12.51 1.38 3.26
CA PRO A 111 -11.85 2.64 3.65
C PRO A 111 -10.41 2.44 4.14
N GLU A 112 -10.00 1.20 4.39
CA GLU A 112 -8.63 0.85 4.73
C GLU A 112 -7.71 0.69 3.51
N VAL A 113 -8.27 0.51 2.30
CA VAL A 113 -7.50 0.28 1.08
C VAL A 113 -7.29 1.60 0.35
N ALA A 114 -6.03 1.90 0.02
CA ALA A 114 -5.66 3.12 -0.71
C ALA A 114 -5.56 2.89 -2.22
N LYS A 115 -5.16 1.69 -2.64
CA LYS A 115 -4.95 1.35 -4.05
C LYS A 115 -5.27 -0.10 -4.31
N VAL A 116 -5.75 -0.38 -5.51
CA VAL A 116 -5.94 -1.73 -6.03
C VAL A 116 -5.24 -1.83 -7.38
N ALA A 117 -4.57 -2.96 -7.62
CA ALA A 117 -3.99 -3.29 -8.90
C ALA A 117 -4.42 -4.70 -9.33
N LEU A 118 -4.50 -4.90 -10.65
CA LEU A 118 -4.78 -6.19 -11.27
C LEU A 118 -3.55 -6.57 -12.07
N ASP A 119 -2.88 -7.65 -11.69
CA ASP A 119 -1.70 -8.17 -12.41
C ASP A 119 -1.87 -9.66 -12.69
N ARG A 120 -1.78 -10.05 -13.96
CA ARG A 120 -1.71 -11.45 -14.42
C ARG A 120 -2.72 -12.42 -13.78
N GLY A 121 -3.94 -11.95 -13.48
CA GLY A 121 -5.00 -12.77 -12.84
C GLY A 121 -4.95 -12.81 -11.32
N CYS A 122 -4.11 -11.98 -10.71
CA CYS A 122 -4.06 -11.69 -9.29
C CYS A 122 -4.63 -10.30 -9.00
N VAL A 123 -5.16 -10.14 -7.80
CA VAL A 123 -5.62 -8.86 -7.27
C VAL A 123 -4.67 -8.42 -6.17
N GLU A 124 -4.20 -7.19 -6.23
CA GLU A 124 -3.39 -6.57 -5.20
C GLU A 124 -4.16 -5.44 -4.55
N ILE A 125 -4.12 -5.37 -3.22
CA ILE A 125 -4.59 -4.22 -2.47
C ILE A 125 -3.44 -3.63 -1.66
N VAL A 126 -3.39 -2.30 -1.57
CA VAL A 126 -2.40 -1.56 -0.80
C VAL A 126 -3.08 -0.90 0.38
N ILE A 127 -2.61 -1.22 1.58
CA ILE A 127 -3.15 -0.74 2.85
C ILE A 127 -2.05 0.10 3.53
N PRO A 128 -2.20 1.43 3.61
CA PRO A 128 -1.23 2.28 4.30
C PRO A 128 -1.02 1.87 5.75
N LEU A 129 0.24 1.94 6.24
CA LEU A 129 0.54 1.64 7.64
C LEU A 129 0.06 2.74 8.58
N ASP A 130 0.02 3.99 8.13
CA ASP A 130 -0.57 5.09 8.87
C ASP A 130 -2.04 5.34 8.47
N PRO A 131 -2.96 5.47 9.44
CA PRO A 131 -2.79 5.23 10.87
C PRO A 131 -2.73 3.72 11.22
N PRO A 132 -2.02 3.29 12.29
CA PRO A 132 -1.77 1.87 12.60
C PRO A 132 -3.03 0.98 12.70
N TYR A 133 -4.17 1.55 13.10
CA TYR A 133 -5.42 0.80 13.21
C TYR A 133 -5.96 0.33 11.85
N ARG A 134 -5.56 0.99 10.74
CA ARG A 134 -6.05 0.72 9.39
C ARG A 134 -5.66 -0.69 8.95
N VAL A 135 -4.39 -1.03 9.12
CA VAL A 135 -3.84 -2.35 8.82
C VAL A 135 -4.53 -3.42 9.65
N LYS A 136 -4.61 -3.22 10.96
CA LYS A 136 -5.27 -4.17 11.88
C LYS A 136 -6.69 -4.49 11.42
N LYS A 137 -7.49 -3.48 11.13
CA LYS A 137 -8.89 -3.65 10.71
C LYS A 137 -9.02 -4.33 9.36
N ALA A 138 -8.14 -4.04 8.41
CA ALA A 138 -8.12 -4.73 7.12
C ALA A 138 -7.79 -6.22 7.28
N LEU A 139 -6.77 -6.57 8.07
CA LEU A 139 -6.40 -7.95 8.35
C LEU A 139 -7.51 -8.73 9.06
N GLU A 140 -8.16 -8.12 10.07
CA GLU A 140 -9.31 -8.71 10.77
C GLU A 140 -10.45 -9.05 9.80
N LYS A 141 -10.82 -8.13 8.91
CA LYS A 141 -11.86 -8.37 7.88
C LYS A 141 -11.46 -9.45 6.87
N LEU A 142 -10.17 -9.57 6.57
CA LEU A 142 -9.62 -10.64 5.72
C LEU A 142 -9.43 -11.96 6.48
N GLY A 143 -9.67 -12.00 7.79
CA GLY A 143 -9.42 -13.19 8.61
C GLY A 143 -7.94 -13.61 8.60
N LEU A 144 -7.03 -12.65 8.50
CA LEU A 144 -5.59 -12.86 8.49
C LEU A 144 -5.01 -12.51 9.86
N THR A 145 -4.15 -13.40 10.37
CA THR A 145 -3.45 -13.20 11.64
C THR A 145 -1.96 -13.07 11.35
N PRO A 146 -1.30 -11.96 11.74
CA PRO A 146 0.12 -11.75 11.48
C PRO A 146 1.05 -12.60 12.37
N ALA A 147 0.50 -13.32 13.36
CA ALA A 147 1.28 -14.17 14.26
C ALA A 147 2.12 -15.20 13.46
N GLY A 148 3.44 -15.10 13.58
CA GLY A 148 4.40 -15.99 12.93
C GLY A 148 4.86 -15.56 11.53
N TRP A 149 4.47 -14.38 11.03
CA TRP A 149 5.05 -13.84 9.79
C TRP A 149 6.53 -13.50 9.98
N ARG A 150 7.32 -13.75 8.94
CA ARG A 150 8.77 -13.55 8.92
C ARG A 150 9.21 -12.97 7.59
N ILE A 151 10.36 -12.35 7.55
CA ILE A 151 10.91 -11.85 6.28
C ILE A 151 11.38 -13.06 5.45
N GLU A 152 10.72 -13.33 4.34
CA GLU A 152 10.99 -14.47 3.45
C GLU A 152 11.83 -14.11 2.23
N GLY A 153 11.97 -12.81 1.92
CA GLY A 153 12.72 -12.34 0.77
C GLY A 153 12.30 -10.96 0.27
N LEU A 154 12.77 -10.62 -0.92
CA LEU A 154 12.60 -9.31 -1.53
C LEU A 154 12.19 -9.46 -2.99
N GLU A 155 11.26 -8.63 -3.42
CA GLU A 155 10.80 -8.48 -4.80
C GLU A 155 10.94 -7.01 -5.22
N PRO A 156 11.29 -6.71 -6.48
CA PRO A 156 11.23 -5.33 -6.96
C PRO A 156 9.79 -4.83 -6.87
N ALA A 157 9.61 -3.57 -6.45
CA ALA A 157 8.29 -2.95 -6.49
C ALA A 157 7.84 -2.85 -7.95
N PRO A 158 6.54 -3.10 -8.25
CA PRO A 158 6.03 -2.85 -9.59
C PRO A 158 6.26 -1.36 -9.92
N PRO A 159 6.60 -1.03 -11.18
CA PRO A 159 6.83 0.35 -11.54
C PRO A 159 5.59 1.18 -11.19
N SER A 160 5.78 2.21 -10.37
CA SER A 160 4.75 3.21 -10.14
C SER A 160 4.29 3.73 -11.52
N PRO A 161 2.98 3.69 -11.84
CA PRO A 161 2.52 4.22 -13.11
C PRO A 161 2.94 5.68 -13.18
N GLN A 162 3.80 6.01 -14.14
CA GLN A 162 4.17 7.38 -14.45
C GLN A 162 2.87 8.08 -14.89
N GLY A 163 2.33 8.91 -14.01
CA GLY A 163 1.21 9.81 -14.28
C GLY A 163 1.73 11.13 -14.81
#